data_AF-A0A6V7I9Z1-F1
#
_entry.id   AF-A0A6V7I9Z1-F1
#
_cell.length_a   1.000
_cell.length_b   1.000
_cell.length_c   1.000
_cell.angle_alpha   90.00
_cell.angle_beta   90.00
_cell.angle_gamma   90.00
#
_symmetry.space_group_name_H-M   'P 1'
#
loop_
_entity.id
_entity.type
_entity.pdbx_description
1 polymer ?
#
loop_
_entity_poly.entity_id
_entity_poly.type
_entity_poly.pdbx_seq_one_letter_code
_entity_poly.pdbx_strand_id
1 'polypeptide(L)' 'VTEEEIMNLVVEHLTDKMALSGGVKFLNEMPYTASGKIAKKTLRDMARLITQKEY' A
#
# COMPACT_ATOMS: atom_id res chain seq x y z
N VAL A 1 -6.63 -10.02 9.59
CA VAL A 1 -5.80 -8.84 9.29
C VAL A 1 -6.65 -7.85 8.54
N THR A 2 -6.94 -6.70 9.16
CA THR A 2 -7.68 -5.60 8.52
C THR A 2 -6.73 -4.45 8.17
N GLU A 3 -7.20 -3.50 7.35
CA GLU A 3 -6.41 -2.33 6.95
C GLU A 3 -6.11 -1.42 8.16
N GLU A 4 -7.10 -1.22 9.02
CA GLU A 4 -6.98 -0.44 10.26
C GLU A 4 -6.01 -1.08 11.27
N GLU A 5 -6.04 -2.41 11.41
CA GLU A 5 -5.12 -3.15 12.28
C GLU A 5 -3.66 -2.90 11.87
N ILE A 6 -3.36 -2.92 10.56
CA ILE A 6 -2.02 -2.64 10.05
C ILE A 6 -1.61 -1.18 10.27
N MET A 7 -2.54 -0.24 10.08
CA MET A 7 -2.26 1.18 10.31
C MET A 7 -1.96 1.46 11.79
N ASN A 8 -2.76 0.90 12.71
CA ASN A 8 -2.56 1.05 14.15
C ASN A 8 -1.24 0.43 14.59
N LEU A 9 -0.91 -0.77 14.10
CA LEU A 9 0.38 -1.41 14.38
C LEU A 9 1.56 -0.52 14.00
N VAL A 10 1.50 0.13 12.83
CA VAL A 10 2.56 1.05 12.37
C VAL A 10 2.67 2.28 13.26
N VAL A 11 1.54 2.88 13.65
CA VAL A 11 1.52 4.06 14.53
C VAL A 11 2.06 3.74 15.93
N GLU A 12 1.75 2.55 16.46
CA GLU A 12 2.23 2.14 17.78
C GLU A 12 3.74 1.90 17.84
N HIS A 13 4.35 1.46 16.72
CA HIS A 13 5.74 1.00 16.71
C HIS A 13 6.71 1.95 15.99
N LEU A 14 6.22 2.83 15.12
CA LEU A 14 7.05 3.74 14.32
C LEU A 14 6.71 5.21 14.60
N THR A 15 7.65 6.09 14.24
CA THR A 15 7.44 7.55 14.32
C THR A 15 6.37 8.04 13.36
N ASP A 16 5.63 9.09 13.73
CA ASP A 16 4.53 9.69 12.96
C ASP A 16 4.82 9.94 11.47
N LYS A 17 6.05 10.32 11.12
CA LYS A 17 6.46 10.53 9.72
C LYS A 17 6.38 9.28 8.84
N MET A 18 6.27 8.10 9.44
CA MET A 18 6.14 6.80 8.78
C MET A 18 4.69 6.28 8.78
N ALA A 19 3.74 7.05 9.34
CA ALA A 19 2.35 6.67 9.34
C ALA A 19 1.84 6.46 7.90
N LEU A 20 1.04 5.40 7.71
CA LEU A 20 0.47 5.02 6.42
C LEU A 20 -0.77 5.88 6.11
N SER A 21 -0.59 7.20 6.03
CA SER A 21 -1.66 8.19 5.84
C SER A 21 -2.39 8.06 4.50
N GLY A 22 -1.75 7.42 3.50
CA GLY A 22 -2.37 7.06 2.23
C GLY A 22 -3.28 5.83 2.30
N GLY A 23 -3.45 5.23 3.48
CA GLY A 23 -4.20 4.00 3.70
C GLY A 23 -3.43 2.73 3.32
N VAL A 24 -4.12 1.60 3.45
CA VAL A 24 -3.64 0.26 3.10
C VAL A 24 -4.69 -0.41 2.23
N LYS A 25 -4.25 -1.17 1.23
CA LYS A 25 -5.12 -2.02 0.42
C LYS A 25 -4.46 -3.38 0.23
N PHE A 26 -5.24 -4.44 0.38
CA PHE A 26 -4.75 -5.79 0.11
C PHE A 26 -4.86 -6.11 -1.38
N LEU A 27 -3.80 -6.70 -1.92
CA LEU A 27 -3.71 -7.15 -3.30
C LEU A 27 -3.68 -8.68 -3.33
N ASN A 28 -4.26 -9.28 -4.37
CA ASN A 28 -4.18 -10.72 -4.58
C ASN A 28 -2.76 -11.17 -4.95
N GLU A 29 -2.05 -10.34 -5.70
CA GLU A 29 -0.68 -10.62 -6.15
C GLU A 29 0.13 -9.32 -6.23
N MET A 30 1.40 -9.39 -5.83
CA MET A 30 2.33 -8.26 -5.91
C MET A 30 2.98 -8.23 -7.30
N PRO A 31 2.96 -7.09 -8.02
CA PRO A 31 3.56 -7.01 -9.34
C PRO A 31 5.09 -6.95 -9.21
N TYR A 32 5.76 -7.84 -9.94
CA TYR A 32 7.22 -7.89 -10.04
C TYR A 32 7.70 -7.61 -11.47
N THR A 33 8.93 -7.15 -11.60
CA THR A 33 9.64 -7.08 -12.87
C THR A 33 10.08 -8.47 -13.31
N ALA A 34 10.48 -8.63 -14.57
CA ALA A 34 11.04 -9.91 -15.07
C ALA A 34 12.25 -10.41 -14.25
N SER A 35 12.95 -9.51 -13.57
CA SER A 35 14.07 -9.80 -12.66
C SER A 35 13.65 -10.07 -11.20
N GLY A 36 12.35 -10.12 -10.89
CA GLY A 36 11.83 -10.42 -9.55
C GLY A 36 11.81 -9.23 -8.58
N LYS A 37 12.12 -8.00 -9.03
CA LYS A 37 12.05 -6.80 -8.17
C LYS A 37 10.62 -6.26 -8.15
N ILE A 38 10.23 -5.61 -7.06
CA ILE A 38 8.89 -4.97 -6.98
C ILE A 38 8.73 -3.94 -8.10
N ALA A 39 7.67 -4.06 -8.89
CA ALA A 39 7.34 -3.15 -9.97
C ALA A 39 6.70 -1.86 -9.42
N LYS A 40 7.53 -0.98 -8.85
CA LYS A 40 7.10 0.27 -8.18
C LYS A 40 6.23 1.18 -9.04
N LYS A 41 6.50 1.27 -10.35
CA LYS A 41 5.71 2.10 -11.28
C LYS A 41 4.28 1.58 -11.38
N THR A 42 4.13 0.29 -11.67
CA THR A 42 2.84 -0.39 -11.77
C THR A 42 2.03 -0.25 -10.47
N LEU A 43 2.67 -0.43 -9.30
CA LEU A 43 1.99 -0.24 -8.01
C LEU A 43 1.46 1.16 -7.79
N ARG A 44 2.23 2.19 -8.15
CA ARG A 44 1.78 3.59 -8.03
C ARG A 44 0.60 3.89 -8.94
N ASP A 45 0.63 3.34 -10.16
CA ASP A 45 -0.46 3.52 -11.12
C ASP A 45 -1.71 2.77 -10.65
N MET A 46 -1.56 1.55 -10.13
CA MET A 46 -2.66 0.81 -9.48
C MET A 46 -3.26 1.58 -8.31
N ALA A 47 -2.43 2.13 -7.42
CA ALA A 47 -2.91 2.92 -6.27
C ALA A 47 -3.74 4.12 -6.72
N ARG A 48 -3.28 4.86 -7.75
CA ARG A 48 -4.03 5.98 -8.33
C ARG A 48 -5.37 5.55 -8.93
N LEU A 49 -5.40 4.44 -9.66
CA LEU A 49 -6.62 3.90 -10.26
C LEU A 49 -7.63 3.44 -9.21
N ILE A 50 -7.15 2.87 -8.09
CA ILE A 50 -8.03 2.48 -6.98
C ILE A 50 -8.67 3.73 -6.37
N THR A 51 -7.88 4.77 -6.08
CA THR A 51 -8.40 6.03 -5.54
C THR A 51 -9.41 6.70 -6.48
N GLN A 52 -9.21 6.62 -7.80
CA GLN A 52 -10.15 7.19 -8.78
C GLN A 52 -11.46 6.40 -8.91
N LYS A 53 -11.46 5.11 -8.63
CA LYS A 53 -12.67 4.26 -8.70
C LYS A 53 -13.60 4.40 -7.49
N GLU A 54 -13.09 4.91 -6.36
CA GLU A 54 -13.86 5.10 -5.13
C GLU A 54 -14.66 6.43 -5.11
N TYR A 55 -14.53 7.27 -6.14
CA TYR A 55 -15.31 8.50 -6.38
C TYR A 55 -16.32 8.31 -7.53
#